data_AF-A0A7S2X8E8-F1
#
_entry.id   AF-A0A7S2X8E8-F1
#
_cell.length_a   1.000
_cell.length_b   1.000
_cell.length_c   1.000
_cell.angle_alpha   90.00
_cell.angle_beta   90.00
_cell.angle_gamma   90.00
#
_symmetry.space_group_name_H-M   'P 1'
#
loop_
_entity.id
_entity.type
_entity.pdbx_description
1 polymer ?
#
loop_
_entity_poly.entity_id
_entity_poly.type
_entity_poly.pdbx_seq_one_letter_code
_entity_poly.pdbx_strand_id
1 'polypeptide(L)'
;SEAFRVLNKKNCDFLNSLGELDYKTLRKLVVSMVLHTDMAKHHGSIRQLKKTLAFKAQTKSGWLERNDSEGWMSEVSMLLDLCVHCADLSGPCRPWPLMHQWTTRVLEEFWKQGDMEKDHGLTVGPGNDRAKAKNMPLGQ
;
A
#
# COMPACT_ATOMS: atom_id res chain seq x y z
N SER A 1 -6.67 14.84 -5.25
CA SER A 1 -6.58 13.97 -4.05
C SER A 1 -7.66 14.40 -3.08
N GLU A 2 -8.67 13.55 -2.89
CA GLU A 2 -9.85 13.84 -2.06
C GLU A 2 -9.49 14.07 -0.59
N ALA A 3 -8.52 13.34 -0.04
CA ALA A 3 -8.08 13.49 1.34
C ALA A 3 -7.56 14.93 1.63
N PHE A 4 -6.71 15.47 0.76
CA PHE A 4 -6.24 16.86 0.91
C PHE A 4 -7.34 17.89 0.66
N ARG A 5 -8.39 17.56 -0.11
CA ARG A 5 -9.56 18.43 -0.27
C ARG A 5 -10.39 18.50 1.03
N VAL A 6 -10.44 17.41 1.79
CA VAL A 6 -11.14 17.38 3.09
C VAL A 6 -10.46 18.29 4.12
N LEU A 7 -9.13 18.40 4.11
CA LEU A 7 -8.40 19.32 4.99
C LEU A 7 -8.86 20.79 4.81
N ASN A 8 -9.22 21.19 3.60
CA ASN A 8 -9.70 22.55 3.32
C ASN A 8 -11.13 22.83 3.84
N LYS A 9 -11.83 21.83 4.38
CA LYS A 9 -13.15 22.03 5.00
C LYS A 9 -13.00 22.68 6.37
N LYS A 10 -14.04 23.42 6.78
CA LYS A 10 -14.10 24.07 8.10
C LYS A 10 -13.84 23.05 9.21
N ASN A 11 -12.90 23.35 10.10
CA ASN A 11 -12.50 22.52 11.25
C ASN A 11 -11.93 21.12 10.90
N CYS A 12 -11.46 20.90 9.67
CA CYS A 12 -10.84 19.62 9.27
C CYS A 12 -9.31 19.68 9.13
N ASP A 13 -8.71 20.86 9.18
CA ASP A 13 -7.26 21.05 9.05
C ASP A 13 -6.53 20.81 10.37
N PHE A 14 -6.12 19.56 10.61
CA PHE A 14 -5.27 19.20 11.73
C PHE A 14 -3.78 19.45 11.49
N LEU A 15 -3.40 19.94 10.29
CA LEU A 15 -2.03 20.24 9.90
C LEU A 15 -1.71 21.74 9.97
N ASN A 16 -2.67 22.57 10.42
CA ASN A 16 -2.55 24.03 10.45
C ASN A 16 -1.37 24.57 11.27
N SER A 17 -0.85 23.78 12.21
CA SER A 17 0.29 24.15 13.08
C SER A 17 1.65 23.83 12.45
N LEU A 18 1.69 23.14 11.31
CA LEU A 18 2.93 22.81 10.62
C LEU A 18 3.47 24.02 9.84
N GLY A 19 4.79 24.18 9.86
CA GLY A 19 5.47 25.12 8.96
C GLY A 19 5.29 24.72 7.50
N GLU A 20 5.45 25.69 6.59
CA GLU A 20 5.26 25.47 5.15
C GLU A 20 6.17 24.35 4.59
N LEU A 21 7.42 24.29 5.07
CA LEU A 21 8.40 23.27 4.66
C LEU A 21 7.99 21.87 5.13
N ASP A 22 7.52 21.75 6.37
CA ASP A 22 7.07 20.48 6.95
C ASP A 22 5.81 19.99 6.26
N TYR A 23 4.85 20.88 5.98
CA TYR A 23 3.64 20.55 5.25
C TYR A 23 3.97 20.02 3.84
N LYS A 24 4.89 20.68 3.11
CA LYS A 24 5.34 20.22 1.79
C LYS A 24 5.98 18.83 1.87
N THR A 25 6.80 18.60 2.89
CA THR A 25 7.48 17.32 3.12
C THR A 25 6.49 16.21 3.45
N LEU A 26 5.57 16.45 4.40
CA LEU A 26 4.50 15.53 4.75
C LEU A 26 3.65 15.20 3.53
N ARG A 27 3.23 16.21 2.77
CA ARG A 27 2.44 16.00 1.55
C ARG A 27 3.18 15.10 0.56
N LYS A 28 4.47 15.34 0.34
CA LYS A 28 5.30 14.53 -0.57
C LYS A 28 5.37 13.07 -0.11
N LEU A 29 5.61 12.84 1.18
CA LEU A 29 5.65 11.49 1.77
C LEU A 29 4.29 10.78 1.67
N VAL A 30 3.20 11.43 2.07
CA VAL A 30 1.84 10.85 2.02
C VAL A 30 1.45 10.49 0.59
N VAL A 31 1.73 11.36 -0.38
CA VAL A 31 1.46 11.08 -1.80
C VAL A 31 2.31 9.89 -2.28
N SER A 32 3.60 9.83 -1.90
CA SER A 32 4.47 8.70 -2.24
C SER A 32 3.92 7.38 -1.71
N MET A 33 3.55 7.33 -0.42
CA MET A 33 3.07 6.11 0.22
C MET A 33 1.80 5.60 -0.45
N VAL A 34 0.83 6.49 -0.72
CA VAL A 34 -0.43 6.12 -1.40
C VAL A 34 -0.18 5.64 -2.83
N LEU A 35 0.79 6.20 -3.56
CA LEU A 35 1.12 5.72 -4.90
C LEU A 35 1.82 4.35 -4.89
N HIS A 36 2.52 4.01 -3.81
CA HIS A 36 3.21 2.72 -3.68
C HIS A 36 2.33 1.57 -3.20
N THR A 37 1.08 1.82 -2.77
CA THR A 37 0.11 0.74 -2.52
C THR A 37 -0.43 0.10 -3.80
N ASP A 38 -0.18 0.73 -4.97
CA ASP A 38 -0.52 0.13 -6.26
C ASP A 38 0.33 -1.14 -6.51
N MET A 39 -0.35 -2.27 -6.73
CA MET A 39 0.29 -3.55 -7.01
C MET A 39 1.17 -3.53 -8.28
N ALA A 40 0.97 -2.60 -9.21
CA ALA A 40 1.88 -2.39 -10.33
C ALA A 40 3.29 -1.98 -9.88
N LYS A 41 3.42 -1.33 -8.71
CA LYS A 41 4.72 -0.92 -8.12
C LYS A 41 5.38 -2.02 -7.30
N HIS A 42 4.62 -3.01 -6.83
CA HIS A 42 5.09 -4.06 -5.92
C HIS A 42 6.46 -4.64 -6.30
N HIS A 43 6.60 -5.16 -7.52
CA HIS A 43 7.85 -5.77 -7.97
C HIS A 43 9.02 -4.77 -8.04
N GLY A 44 8.74 -3.50 -8.35
CA GLY A 44 9.72 -2.42 -8.33
C GLY A 44 10.23 -2.16 -6.91
N SER A 45 9.31 -2.00 -5.96
CA SER A 45 9.62 -1.79 -4.54
C SER A 45 10.44 -2.93 -3.95
N ILE A 46 10.08 -4.19 -4.25
CA ILE A 46 10.83 -5.36 -3.79
C ILE A 46 12.24 -5.41 -4.39
N ARG A 47 12.43 -5.07 -5.68
CA ARG A 47 13.77 -5.00 -6.28
C ARG A 47 14.63 -3.93 -5.60
N GLN A 48 14.06 -2.75 -5.35
CA GLN A 48 14.76 -1.66 -4.68
C GLN A 48 15.16 -2.07 -3.26
N LEU A 49 14.26 -2.69 -2.50
CA LEU A 49 14.54 -3.21 -1.16
C LEU A 49 15.71 -4.21 -1.18
N LYS A 50 15.69 -5.20 -2.08
CA LYS A 50 16.76 -6.18 -2.22
C LYS A 50 18.11 -5.53 -2.52
N LYS A 51 18.13 -4.52 -3.40
CA LYS A 51 19.34 -3.75 -3.72
C LYS A 51 19.89 -3.02 -2.49
N THR A 52 19.02 -2.34 -1.74
CA THR A 52 19.43 -1.63 -0.51
C THR A 52 19.92 -2.60 0.56
N LEU A 53 19.24 -3.74 0.75
CA LEU A 53 19.66 -4.80 1.66
C LEU A 53 21.06 -5.32 1.33
N ALA A 54 21.34 -5.61 0.06
CA ALA A 54 22.66 -6.08 -0.38
C ALA A 54 23.76 -5.04 -0.13
N PHE A 55 23.49 -3.77 -0.45
CA PHE A 55 24.42 -2.67 -0.20
C PHE A 55 24.72 -2.47 1.29
N LYS A 56 23.70 -2.49 2.15
CA LYS A 56 23.85 -2.35 3.60
C LYS A 56 24.59 -3.54 4.21
N ALA A 57 24.31 -4.75 3.75
CA ALA A 57 25.03 -5.96 4.18
C ALA A 57 26.53 -5.89 3.84
N GLN A 58 26.90 -5.37 2.66
CA GLN A 58 28.29 -5.21 2.23
C GLN A 58 29.03 -4.13 3.04
N THR A 59 28.37 -3.00 3.29
CA THR A 59 28.94 -1.85 4.00
C THR A 59 28.92 -2.00 5.52
N LYS A 60 28.24 -3.02 6.05
CA LYS A 60 27.92 -3.19 7.49
C LYS A 60 27.28 -1.93 8.10
N SER A 61 26.56 -1.16 7.29
CA SER A 61 25.87 0.05 7.74
C SER A 61 24.51 -0.30 8.33
N GLY A 62 24.11 0.43 9.37
CA GLY A 62 22.79 0.34 9.96
C GLY A 62 21.70 0.87 9.02
N TRP A 63 20.45 0.54 9.37
CA TRP A 63 19.29 1.21 8.80
C TRP A 63 19.10 2.57 9.46
N LEU A 64 18.75 3.59 8.68
CA LEU A 64 18.38 4.92 9.20
C LEU A 64 19.48 5.63 10.01
N GLU A 65 20.75 5.30 9.80
CA GLU A 65 21.86 6.11 10.34
C GLU A 65 21.70 7.53 9.82
N ARG A 66 21.33 8.44 10.73
CA ARG A 66 21.04 9.83 10.37
C ARG A 66 22.31 10.44 9.81
N ASN A 67 22.28 10.71 8.52
CA ASN A 67 23.25 11.55 7.85
C ASN A 67 22.47 12.68 7.18
N ASP A 68 23.02 13.88 7.19
CA ASP A 68 22.35 15.05 6.62
C ASP A 68 22.40 15.06 5.07
N SER A 69 22.65 13.89 4.46
CA SER A 69 22.72 13.72 3.02
C SER A 69 21.33 13.46 2.43
N GLU A 70 21.16 13.81 1.15
CA GLU A 70 19.96 13.48 0.38
C GLU A 70 19.64 11.97 0.38
N GLY A 71 20.64 11.12 0.65
CA GLY A 71 20.47 9.67 0.75
C GLY A 71 19.56 9.24 1.90
N TRP A 72 19.63 9.90 3.07
CA TRP A 72 18.85 9.49 4.24
C TRP A 72 17.35 9.68 4.03
N MET A 73 16.92 10.84 3.53
CA MET A 73 15.50 11.10 3.24
C MET A 73 14.93 10.14 2.18
N SER A 74 15.75 9.75 1.20
CA SER A 74 15.36 8.75 0.19
C SER A 74 15.16 7.37 0.80
N GLU A 75 16.05 6.94 1.71
CA GLU A 75 15.89 5.69 2.45
C GLU A 75 14.65 5.70 3.35
N VAL A 76 14.41 6.80 4.08
CA VAL A 76 13.22 6.97 4.92
C VAL A 76 11.95 6.87 4.07
N SER A 77 11.88 7.59 2.95
CA SER A 77 10.71 7.56 2.07
C SER A 77 10.45 6.15 1.54
N MET A 78 11.48 5.45 1.06
CA MET A 78 11.35 4.09 0.54
C MET A 78 10.87 3.10 1.60
N LEU A 79 11.36 3.22 2.84
CA LEU A 79 10.92 2.39 3.95
C LEU A 79 9.47 2.68 4.33
N LEU A 80 9.07 3.94 4.40
CA LEU A 80 7.67 4.33 4.67
C LEU A 80 6.73 3.80 3.59
N ASP A 81 7.08 3.94 2.32
CA ASP A 81 6.34 3.40 1.18
C ASP A 81 6.16 1.87 1.32
N LEU A 82 7.23 1.15 1.67
CA LEU A 82 7.19 -0.30 1.89
C LEU A 82 6.37 -0.68 3.12
N CYS A 83 6.48 0.06 4.23
CA CYS A 83 5.71 -0.20 5.45
C CYS A 83 4.21 -0.11 5.19
N VAL A 84 3.75 0.91 4.47
CA VAL A 84 2.33 1.05 4.10
C VAL A 84 1.91 -0.05 3.14
N HIS A 85 2.73 -0.39 2.14
CA HIS A 85 2.46 -1.50 1.22
C HIS A 85 2.33 -2.85 1.93
N CYS A 86 3.23 -3.14 2.87
CA CYS A 86 3.18 -4.35 3.69
C CYS A 86 1.95 -4.38 4.60
N ALA A 87 1.54 -3.22 5.14
CA ALA A 87 0.33 -3.13 5.95
C ALA A 87 -0.92 -3.48 5.13
N ASP A 88 -0.99 -2.99 3.89
CA ASP A 88 -2.09 -3.28 2.94
C ASP A 88 -2.17 -4.78 2.59
N LEU A 89 -1.01 -5.43 2.43
CA LEU A 89 -0.91 -6.87 2.14
C LEU A 89 -0.88 -7.77 3.39
N SER A 90 -1.09 -7.23 4.59
CA SER A 90 -0.90 -7.99 5.85
C SER A 90 -1.99 -9.00 6.18
N GLY A 91 -3.07 -9.08 5.38
CA GLY A 91 -4.24 -9.95 5.60
C GLY A 91 -3.88 -11.42 5.89
N PRO A 92 -3.09 -12.09 5.03
CA PRO A 92 -2.59 -13.45 5.24
C PRO A 92 -1.76 -13.67 6.51
N CYS A 93 -1.11 -12.61 7.02
CA CYS A 93 -0.26 -12.71 8.20
C CYS A 93 -1.07 -12.63 9.51
N ARG A 94 -2.39 -12.44 9.46
CA ARG A 94 -3.26 -12.35 10.64
C ARG A 94 -3.66 -13.75 11.15
N PRO A 95 -4.01 -13.89 12.44
CA PRO A 95 -4.62 -15.12 12.95
C PRO A 95 -5.84 -15.55 12.12
N TRP A 96 -6.03 -16.87 11.99
CA TRP A 96 -7.04 -17.47 11.11
C TRP A 96 -8.43 -16.80 11.18
N PRO A 97 -9.03 -16.52 12.36
CA PRO A 97 -10.36 -15.92 12.39
C PRO A 97 -10.45 -14.54 11.72
N LEU A 98 -9.36 -13.76 11.75
CA LEU A 98 -9.27 -12.46 11.10
C LEU A 98 -8.96 -12.62 9.62
N MET A 99 -7.95 -13.43 9.29
CA MET A 99 -7.57 -13.69 7.91
C MET A 99 -8.77 -14.18 7.09
N HIS A 100 -9.53 -15.16 7.62
CA HIS A 100 -10.72 -15.69 6.98
C HIS A 100 -11.76 -14.60 6.68
N GLN A 101 -12.05 -13.72 7.66
CA GLN A 101 -12.97 -12.60 7.45
C GLN A 101 -12.51 -11.64 6.36
N TRP A 102 -11.22 -11.29 6.33
CA TRP A 102 -10.67 -10.42 5.29
C TRP A 102 -10.72 -11.08 3.92
N THR A 103 -10.31 -12.34 3.80
CA THR A 103 -10.40 -13.10 2.55
C THR A 103 -11.83 -13.21 2.04
N THR A 104 -12.81 -13.50 2.92
CA THR A 104 -14.23 -13.54 2.53
C THR A 104 -14.69 -12.19 1.97
N ARG A 105 -14.37 -11.07 2.63
CA ARG A 105 -14.76 -9.72 2.17
C ARG A 105 -14.16 -9.38 0.80
N VAL A 106 -12.89 -9.69 0.58
CA VAL A 106 -12.21 -9.44 -0.71
C VAL A 106 -12.84 -10.29 -1.82
N LEU A 107 -13.13 -11.58 -1.56
CA LEU A 107 -13.79 -12.44 -2.53
C LEU A 107 -15.21 -11.96 -2.85
N GLU A 108 -15.98 -11.55 -1.84
CA GLU A 108 -17.31 -10.97 -2.05
C GLU A 108 -17.27 -9.70 -2.93
N GLU A 109 -16.25 -8.86 -2.76
CA GLU A 109 -16.04 -7.67 -3.59
C GLU A 109 -15.73 -8.05 -5.04
N PHE A 110 -14.80 -8.98 -5.26
CA PHE A 110 -14.46 -9.49 -6.60
C PHE A 110 -15.66 -10.12 -7.29
N TRP A 111 -16.49 -10.86 -6.55
CA TRP A 111 -17.69 -11.46 -7.10
C TRP A 111 -18.75 -10.44 -7.46
N LYS A 112 -18.94 -9.40 -6.64
CA LYS A 112 -19.83 -8.28 -6.99
C LYS A 112 -19.34 -7.57 -8.25
N GLN A 113 -18.03 -7.38 -8.42
CA GLN A 113 -17.48 -6.86 -9.66
C GLN A 113 -17.79 -7.78 -10.85
N GLY A 114 -17.62 -9.09 -10.70
CA GLY A 114 -17.93 -10.06 -11.76
C GLY A 114 -19.41 -10.10 -12.14
N ASP A 115 -20.30 -9.92 -11.17
CA ASP A 115 -21.74 -9.83 -11.43
C ASP A 115 -22.07 -8.54 -12.22
N MET A 116 -21.47 -7.40 -11.84
CA MET A 116 -21.61 -6.16 -12.62
C MET A 116 -21.03 -6.28 -14.03
N GLU A 117 -19.90 -6.97 -14.21
CA GLU A 117 -19.32 -7.23 -15.53
C GLU A 117 -20.29 -8.02 -16.42
N LYS A 118 -20.95 -9.06 -15.89
CA LYS A 118 -21.98 -9.83 -16.61
C LYS A 118 -23.18 -8.97 -16.99
N ASP A 119 -23.69 -8.17 -16.05
CA ASP A 119 -24.85 -7.32 -16.28
C ASP A 119 -24.61 -6.28 -17.38
N HIS A 120 -23.36 -5.84 -17.55
CA HIS A 120 -22.94 -4.93 -18.62
C HIS A 120 -22.49 -5.65 -19.90
N GLY A 121 -22.61 -6.98 -19.98
CA GLY A 121 -22.17 -7.77 -21.14
C GLY A 121 -20.66 -7.81 -21.34
N LEU A 122 -19.87 -7.55 -20.29
CA LEU A 122 -18.42 -7.61 -20.31
C LEU A 122 -17.91 -9.02 -19.97
N THR A 123 -16.71 -9.34 -20.43
CA THR A 123 -16.01 -10.56 -20.02
C THR A 123 -15.62 -10.46 -18.55
N VAL A 124 -16.04 -11.44 -17.75
CA VAL A 124 -15.73 -11.50 -16.31
C VAL A 124 -14.24 -11.68 -16.07
N GLY A 125 -13.67 -10.85 -15.19
CA GLY A 125 -12.27 -10.86 -14.82
C GLY A 125 -11.83 -12.17 -14.12
N PRO A 126 -10.52 -12.49 -14.17
CA PRO A 126 -9.97 -13.63 -13.42
C PRO A 126 -10.26 -13.52 -11.92
N GLY A 127 -10.84 -14.57 -11.32
CA GLY A 127 -11.18 -14.59 -9.89
C GLY A 127 -12.52 -13.92 -9.52
N ASN A 128 -13.14 -13.20 -10.45
CA ASN A 128 -14.40 -12.47 -10.22
C ASN A 128 -15.66 -13.34 -10.42
N ASP A 129 -15.54 -14.54 -11.01
CA ASP A 129 -16.70 -15.42 -11.24
C ASP A 129 -16.99 -16.36 -10.07
N ARG A 130 -17.96 -16.00 -9.22
CA ARG A 130 -18.39 -16.84 -8.08
C ARG A 130 -18.84 -18.24 -8.48
N ALA A 131 -19.36 -18.44 -9.69
CA ALA A 131 -19.78 -19.75 -10.16
C ALA A 131 -18.60 -20.69 -10.46
N LYS A 132 -17.41 -20.13 -10.70
CA LYS A 132 -16.17 -20.86 -10.95
C LYS A 132 -15.31 -20.99 -9.69
N ALA A 133 -15.68 -20.35 -8.59
CA ALA A 133 -15.01 -20.46 -7.30
C ALA A 133 -15.29 -21.84 -6.68
N LYS A 134 -14.61 -22.87 -7.18
CA LYS A 134 -14.59 -24.21 -6.58
C LYS A 134 -13.68 -24.16 -5.35
N ASN A 135 -14.27 -23.79 -4.23
CA ASN A 135 -13.67 -23.62 -2.91
C ASN A 135 -12.91 -22.29 -2.74
N MET A 136 -13.08 -21.70 -1.56
CA MET A 136 -12.24 -20.60 -1.10
C MET A 136 -10.79 -21.12 -1.05
N PRO A 137 -9.82 -20.48 -1.73
CA PRO A 137 -8.43 -20.90 -1.64
C PRO A 137 -8.00 -20.80 -0.18
N LEU A 138 -7.82 -21.96 0.45
CA LEU A 138 -7.35 -22.11 1.82
C LEU A 138 -5.86 -21.75 1.86
N GLY A 139 -5.56 -20.45 1.81
CA GLY A 139 -4.20 -19.92 1.88
C GLY A 139 -3.74 -19.27 0.58
N GLN A 140 -3.69 -17.93 0.60
CA GLN A 140 -2.49 -17.21 0.18
C GLN A 140 -1.71 -16.87 1.44
#